data_AF-A0A0R2JQK8-F1
#
_entry.id   AF-A0A0R2JQK8-F1
#
_cell.length_a   1.000
_cell.length_b   1.000
_cell.length_c   1.000
_cell.angle_alpha   90.00
_cell.angle_beta   90.00
_cell.angle_gamma   90.00
#
_symmetry.space_group_name_H-M   'P 1'
#
loop_
_entity.id
_entity.type
_entity.pdbx_description
1 polymer ?
#
loop_
_entity_poly.entity_id
_entity_poly.type
_entity_poly.pdbx_seq_one_letter_code
_entity_poly.pdbx_strand_id
1 'polypeptide(L)'
;MTELVAFKPLVGGVLKVNGLTRSHPQYDDYFQELMLILWERSANEPDLAPTHNTQLFRFLLWRLKDMQRKEWLQQSRCQLKQEVDAGFCEDVYMGMWYALKQQLPLSLQPIYQHVLDYPDLTLQARSRQLAVNRKTLRRRLDMIGRYIK
;
A
#
# COMPACT_ATOMS: atom_id res chain seq x y z
N MET A 1 -13.96 13.38 -21.18
CA MET A 1 -13.49 12.83 -19.89
C MET A 1 -13.03 14.00 -19.05
N THR A 2 -13.83 14.42 -18.08
CA THR A 2 -13.36 15.34 -17.04
C THR A 2 -12.23 14.65 -16.30
N GLU A 3 -11.04 15.26 -16.28
CA GLU A 3 -9.92 14.69 -15.55
C GLU A 3 -10.33 14.54 -14.08
N LEU A 4 -10.23 13.32 -13.54
CA LEU A 4 -10.60 12.98 -12.16
C LEU A 4 -9.98 13.96 -11.14
N VAL A 5 -8.82 14.54 -11.50
CA VAL A 5 -8.12 15.60 -10.77
C VAL A 5 -9.00 16.82 -10.47
N ALA A 6 -9.92 17.18 -11.36
CA ALA A 6 -10.83 18.31 -11.20
C ALA A 6 -11.79 18.15 -9.99
N PHE A 7 -12.02 16.92 -9.53
CA PHE A 7 -12.88 16.65 -8.37
C PHE A 7 -12.14 16.70 -7.03
N LYS A 8 -10.80 16.74 -6.99
CA LYS A 8 -10.03 16.78 -5.73
C LYS A 8 -10.46 17.91 -4.80
N PRO A 9 -10.72 19.15 -5.27
CA PRO A 9 -11.19 20.22 -4.39
C PRO A 9 -12.57 19.94 -3.78
N LEU A 10 -13.47 19.28 -4.53
CA LEU A 10 -14.79 18.88 -4.05
C LEU A 10 -14.66 17.88 -2.90
N VAL A 11 -13.87 16.82 -3.09
CA VAL A 11 -13.60 15.80 -2.06
C VAL A 11 -12.92 16.42 -0.84
N GLY A 12 -11.92 17.28 -1.05
CA GLY A 12 -11.27 18.02 0.03
C GLY A 12 -12.26 18.87 0.84
N GLY A 13 -13.23 19.51 0.18
CA GLY A 13 -14.31 20.24 0.83
C GLY A 13 -15.22 19.34 1.67
N VAL A 14 -15.60 18.17 1.15
CA VAL A 14 -16.45 17.18 1.85
C VAL A 14 -15.79 16.69 3.14
N LEU A 15 -14.49 16.34 3.07
CA LEU A 15 -13.71 15.90 4.22
C LEU A 15 -13.54 17.02 5.25
N LYS A 16 -13.19 18.23 4.79
CA LYS A 16 -13.01 19.40 5.67
C LYS A 16 -14.27 19.73 6.46
N VAL A 17 -15.45 19.66 5.85
CA VAL A 17 -16.74 19.91 6.54
C VAL A 17 -17.04 18.88 7.63
N ASN A 18 -16.50 17.66 7.54
CA ASN A 18 -16.60 16.64 8.60
C ASN A 18 -15.44 16.70 9.60
N GLY A 19 -14.62 17.76 9.58
CA GLY A 19 -13.47 17.89 10.49
C GLY A 19 -12.32 16.95 10.16
N LEU A 20 -12.32 16.30 9.00
CA LEU A 20 -11.25 15.42 8.55
C LEU A 20 -10.16 16.26 7.87
N THR A 21 -9.10 16.51 8.62
CA THR A 21 -7.87 17.13 8.11
C THR A 21 -6.88 16.05 7.66
N ARG A 22 -5.82 16.44 6.95
CA ARG A 22 -4.75 15.52 6.51
C ARG A 22 -4.02 14.80 7.65
N SER A 23 -4.14 15.28 8.88
CA SER A 23 -3.58 14.63 10.06
C SER A 23 -4.47 13.51 10.61
N HIS A 24 -5.71 13.37 10.11
CA HIS A 24 -6.60 12.30 10.52
C HIS A 24 -6.12 10.95 9.95
N PRO A 25 -6.02 9.88 10.76
CA PRO A 25 -5.46 8.59 10.30
C PRO A 25 -6.15 8.00 9.06
N GLN A 26 -7.46 8.23 8.93
CA GLN A 26 -8.28 7.72 7.82
C GLN A 26 -8.49 8.73 6.69
N TYR A 27 -7.77 9.87 6.72
CA TYR A 27 -7.99 10.92 5.73
C TYR A 27 -7.77 10.39 4.30
N ASP A 28 -6.64 9.72 4.08
CA ASP A 28 -6.27 9.22 2.75
C ASP A 28 -7.22 8.12 2.28
N ASP A 29 -7.65 7.23 3.19
CA ASP A 29 -8.63 6.18 2.90
C ASP A 29 -9.97 6.78 2.46
N TYR A 30 -10.54 7.70 3.25
CA TYR A 30 -11.79 8.36 2.90
C TYR A 30 -11.66 9.20 1.62
N PHE A 31 -10.50 9.84 1.42
CA PHE A 31 -10.24 10.58 0.19
C PHE A 31 -10.26 9.65 -1.03
N GLN A 32 -9.57 8.52 -0.95
CA GLN A 32 -9.48 7.53 -2.02
C GLN A 32 -10.85 6.92 -2.33
N GLU A 33 -11.62 6.52 -1.32
CA GLU A 33 -12.97 5.98 -1.49
C GLU A 33 -13.91 6.97 -2.20
N LEU A 34 -13.90 8.23 -1.79
CA LEU A 34 -14.72 9.26 -2.45
C LEU A 34 -14.28 9.51 -3.90
N MET A 35 -12.98 9.42 -4.19
CA MET A 35 -12.45 9.52 -5.56
C MET A 35 -12.83 8.33 -6.43
N LEU A 36 -12.88 7.11 -5.88
CA LEU A 36 -13.35 5.92 -6.59
C LEU A 36 -14.83 6.03 -6.96
N ILE A 37 -15.67 6.48 -6.02
CA ILE A 37 -17.09 6.73 -6.30
C ILE A 37 -17.26 7.73 -7.45
N LEU A 38 -16.44 8.78 -7.48
CA LEU A 38 -16.48 9.77 -8.56
C LEU A 38 -16.01 9.21 -9.89
N TRP A 39 -14.99 8.36 -9.89
CA TRP A 39 -14.53 7.68 -11.08
C TRP A 39 -15.63 6.80 -11.67
N GLU A 40 -16.28 5.96 -10.86
CA GLU A 40 -17.40 5.13 -11.29
C GLU A 40 -18.57 5.95 -11.84
N ARG A 41 -18.94 7.05 -11.17
CA ARG A 41 -20.02 7.91 -11.66
C ARG A 41 -19.64 8.64 -12.94
N SER A 42 -18.40 9.13 -13.07
CA SER A 42 -17.94 9.80 -14.29
C SER A 42 -17.93 8.89 -15.52
N ALA A 43 -17.78 7.56 -15.32
CA ALA A 43 -17.91 6.58 -16.39
C ALA A 43 -19.37 6.39 -16.85
N ASN A 44 -20.34 6.58 -15.96
CA ASN A 44 -21.78 6.38 -16.22
C ASN A 44 -22.54 7.68 -16.53
N GLU A 45 -22.02 8.82 -16.09
CA GLU A 45 -22.63 10.14 -16.19
C GLU A 45 -21.62 11.09 -16.90
N PRO A 46 -21.62 11.18 -18.24
CA PRO A 46 -20.61 11.94 -18.99
C PRO A 46 -20.65 13.45 -18.71
N ASP A 47 -21.78 13.97 -18.24
CA ASP A 47 -22.01 15.38 -17.92
C ASP A 47 -21.76 15.71 -16.43
N LEU A 48 -21.10 14.82 -15.69
CA LEU A 48 -20.83 15.02 -14.26
C LEU A 48 -19.89 16.22 -14.04
N ALA A 49 -20.46 17.32 -13.56
CA ALA A 49 -19.72 18.54 -13.29
C ALA A 49 -18.96 18.49 -11.94
N PRO A 50 -17.63 18.74 -11.93
CA PRO A 50 -16.83 18.76 -10.69
C PRO A 50 -17.04 20.03 -9.84
N THR A 51 -17.46 21.12 -10.47
CA THR A 51 -17.65 22.44 -9.84
C THR A 51 -19.13 22.81 -9.78
N HIS A 52 -19.53 23.58 -8.76
CA HIS A 52 -20.91 24.07 -8.57
C HIS A 52 -21.99 22.98 -8.53
N ASN A 53 -21.62 21.73 -8.25
CA ASN A 53 -22.54 20.62 -8.15
C ASN A 53 -22.92 20.31 -6.69
N THR A 54 -23.88 21.06 -6.17
CA THR A 54 -24.36 20.93 -4.77
C THR A 54 -24.95 19.54 -4.48
N GLN A 55 -25.57 18.90 -5.48
CA GLN A 55 -26.13 17.56 -5.32
C GLN A 55 -25.02 16.53 -5.13
N LEU A 56 -23.98 16.59 -5.95
CA LEU A 56 -22.80 15.74 -5.82
C LEU A 56 -22.10 15.94 -4.48
N PHE A 57 -21.94 17.19 -4.04
CA PHE A 57 -21.39 17.49 -2.72
C PHE A 57 -22.19 16.81 -1.59
N ARG A 58 -23.52 16.98 -1.59
CA ARG A 58 -24.41 16.36 -0.59
C ARG A 58 -24.36 14.84 -0.63
N PHE A 59 -24.29 14.27 -1.83
CA PHE A 59 -24.18 12.83 -2.02
C PHE A 59 -22.87 12.28 -1.43
N LEU A 60 -21.72 12.91 -1.74
CA LEU A 60 -20.42 12.51 -1.18
C LEU A 60 -20.39 12.68 0.34
N LEU A 61 -20.99 13.75 0.86
CA LEU A 61 -21.13 13.97 2.30
C LEU A 61 -21.93 12.84 2.98
N TRP A 62 -23.02 12.40 2.35
CA TRP A 62 -23.83 11.29 2.85
C TRP A 62 -23.07 9.96 2.77
N ARG A 63 -22.33 9.72 1.68
CA ARG A 63 -21.46 8.54 1.53
C ARG A 63 -20.39 8.49 2.61
N LEU A 64 -19.72 9.59 2.89
CA LEU A 64 -18.74 9.68 3.96
C LEU A 64 -19.34 9.32 5.32
N LYS A 65 -20.52 9.86 5.64
CA LYS A 65 -21.24 9.52 6.88
C LYS A 65 -21.70 8.06 6.94
N ASP A 66 -21.97 7.44 5.80
CA ASP A 66 -22.29 6.01 5.73
C ASP A 66 -21.07 5.15 6.04
N MET A 67 -19.90 5.50 5.48
CA MET A 67 -18.63 4.84 5.77
C MET A 67 -18.28 4.93 7.26
N GLN A 68 -18.35 6.13 7.84
CA GLN A 68 -18.11 6.35 9.26
C GLN A 68 -19.07 5.56 10.16
N ARG A 69 -20.36 5.44 9.78
CA ARG A 69 -21.33 4.63 10.53
C ARG A 69 -21.01 3.14 10.47
N LYS A 70 -20.62 2.62 9.30
CA LYS A 70 -20.19 1.22 9.16
C LYS A 70 -18.96 0.92 9.99
N GLU A 71 -18.00 1.83 9.95
CA GLU A 71 -16.79 1.69 10.74
C GLU A 71 -17.09 1.71 12.24
N TRP A 72 -17.90 2.66 12.71
CA TRP A 72 -18.33 2.69 14.11
C TRP A 72 -19.05 1.40 14.52
N LEU A 73 -19.93 0.86 13.68
CA LEU A 73 -20.57 -0.43 13.92
C LEU A 73 -19.56 -1.59 13.96
N GLN A 74 -18.56 -1.58 13.08
CA GLN A 74 -17.53 -2.61 13.05
C GLN A 74 -16.64 -2.54 14.29
N GLN A 75 -16.17 -1.36 14.67
CA GLN A 75 -15.43 -1.13 15.91
C GLN A 75 -16.25 -1.54 17.14
N SER A 76 -17.55 -1.25 17.17
CA SER A 76 -18.44 -1.64 18.26
C SER A 76 -18.71 -3.15 18.32
N ARG A 77 -18.62 -3.85 17.19
CA ARG A 77 -18.83 -5.31 17.07
C ARG A 77 -17.54 -6.10 17.23
N CYS A 78 -16.39 -5.50 16.93
CA CYS A 78 -15.07 -6.03 17.20
C CYS A 78 -14.75 -5.95 18.70
N GLN A 79 -15.52 -6.67 19.52
CA GLN A 79 -14.95 -7.22 20.74
C GLN A 79 -13.93 -8.26 20.28
N LEU A 80 -12.64 -8.00 20.50
CA LEU A 80 -11.53 -8.89 20.13
C LEU A 80 -11.79 -10.28 20.70
N LYS A 81 -12.41 -11.16 19.91
CA LYS A 81 -12.43 -12.59 20.15
C LYS A 81 -11.12 -13.13 19.63
N GLN A 82 -10.24 -13.37 20.61
CA GLN A 82 -9.06 -14.22 20.58
C GLN A 82 -7.92 -13.77 19.66
N GLU A 83 -6.72 -13.87 20.24
CA GLU A 83 -5.43 -13.79 19.58
C GLU A 83 -5.50 -14.57 18.27
N VAL A 84 -5.31 -13.86 17.16
CA VAL A 84 -5.08 -14.52 15.88
C VAL A 84 -3.81 -15.35 16.09
N ASP A 85 -3.94 -16.67 16.04
CA ASP A 85 -2.83 -17.58 16.10
C ASP A 85 -1.85 -17.19 14.98
N ALA A 86 -0.67 -16.69 15.39
CA ALA A 86 0.32 -16.11 14.49
C ALA A 86 0.81 -17.11 13.42
N GLY A 87 0.44 -18.38 13.53
CA GLY A 87 0.72 -19.43 12.54
C GLY A 87 -0.15 -19.42 11.28
N PHE A 88 -1.27 -18.69 11.24
CA PHE A 88 -2.19 -18.75 10.08
C PHE A 88 -1.97 -17.68 9.00
N CYS A 89 -1.10 -16.70 9.25
CA CYS A 89 -0.52 -15.88 8.20
C CYS A 89 0.74 -16.59 7.71
N GLU A 90 0.58 -17.76 7.09
CA GLU A 90 1.65 -18.35 6.29
C GLU A 90 1.78 -17.46 5.05
N ASP A 91 2.54 -16.37 5.24
CA ASP A 91 2.83 -15.36 4.25
C ASP A 91 3.22 -16.07 2.97
N VAL A 92 2.40 -15.95 1.92
CA VAL A 92 2.74 -16.42 0.58
C VAL A 92 4.13 -15.92 0.18
N TYR A 93 4.50 -14.73 0.66
CA TYR A 93 5.84 -14.15 0.58
C TYR A 93 6.93 -14.97 1.30
N MET A 94 6.69 -15.48 2.51
CA MET A 94 7.63 -16.34 3.23
C MET A 94 7.76 -17.71 2.59
N GLY A 95 6.67 -18.28 2.09
CA GLY A 95 6.69 -19.54 1.31
C GLY A 95 7.51 -19.41 0.02
N MET A 96 7.27 -18.34 -0.75
CA MET A 96 8.06 -18.02 -1.94
C MET A 96 9.53 -17.74 -1.59
N TRP A 97 9.79 -17.04 -0.49
CA TRP A 97 11.15 -16.75 -0.02
C TRP A 97 11.91 -18.04 0.35
N TYR A 98 11.30 -18.96 1.09
CA TYR A 98 11.92 -20.24 1.44
C TYR A 98 12.22 -21.06 0.18
N ALA A 99 11.28 -21.13 -0.75
CA ALA A 99 11.45 -21.84 -2.01
C ALA A 99 12.61 -21.27 -2.86
N LEU A 100 12.68 -19.95 -3.00
CA LEU A 100 13.77 -19.27 -3.71
C LEU A 100 15.12 -19.48 -3.02
N LYS A 101 15.16 -19.38 -1.68
CA LYS A 101 16.39 -19.59 -0.90
C LYS A 101 16.94 -21.01 -1.06
N GLN A 102 16.07 -22.02 -1.16
CA GLN A 102 16.49 -23.41 -1.38
C GLN A 102 17.07 -23.65 -2.77
N GLN A 103 16.68 -22.88 -3.79
CA GLN A 103 17.24 -22.96 -5.14
C GLN A 103 18.64 -22.34 -5.25
N LEU A 104 19.02 -21.47 -4.30
CA LEU A 104 20.35 -20.87 -4.26
C LEU A 104 21.39 -21.81 -3.63
N PRO A 105 22.60 -21.92 -4.23
CA PRO A 105 23.74 -22.54 -3.58
C PRO A 105 24.00 -21.96 -2.18
N LEU A 106 24.35 -22.82 -1.22
CA LEU A 106 24.61 -22.43 0.18
C LEU A 106 25.61 -21.27 0.32
N SER A 107 26.56 -21.15 -0.60
CA SER A 107 27.56 -20.08 -0.61
C SER A 107 27.01 -18.70 -1.00
N LEU A 108 25.84 -18.65 -1.62
CA LEU A 108 25.16 -17.42 -2.07
C LEU A 108 24.04 -16.99 -1.13
N GLN A 109 23.46 -17.91 -0.35
CA GLN A 109 22.36 -17.62 0.57
C GLN A 109 22.65 -16.51 1.59
N PRO A 110 23.83 -16.43 2.24
CA PRO A 110 24.13 -15.34 3.17
C PRO A 110 24.20 -13.98 2.49
N ILE A 111 24.68 -13.93 1.25
CA ILE A 111 24.75 -12.70 0.45
C ILE A 111 23.35 -12.27 0.06
N TYR A 112 22.51 -13.21 -0.39
CA TYR A 112 21.11 -12.95 -0.73
C TYR A 112 20.32 -12.45 0.48
N GLN A 113 20.46 -13.13 1.63
CA GLN A 113 19.82 -12.71 2.88
C GLN A 113 20.22 -11.29 3.26
N HIS A 114 21.51 -10.97 3.21
CA HIS A 114 21.99 -9.64 3.56
C HIS A 114 21.46 -8.55 2.61
N VAL A 115 21.15 -8.88 1.34
CA VAL A 115 20.48 -7.95 0.40
C VAL A 115 19.07 -7.62 0.85
N LEU A 116 18.34 -8.62 1.33
CA LEU A 116 16.98 -8.45 1.86
C LEU A 116 16.98 -7.69 3.19
N ASP A 117 17.89 -8.04 4.11
CA ASP A 117 17.96 -7.42 5.44
C ASP A 117 18.36 -5.93 5.38
N TYR A 118 19.11 -5.54 4.35
CA TYR A 118 19.65 -4.19 4.20
C TYR A 118 19.57 -3.71 2.74
N PRO A 119 18.39 -3.38 2.21
CA PRO A 119 18.21 -3.06 0.80
C PRO A 119 18.95 -1.78 0.36
N ASP A 120 19.03 -0.79 1.24
CA ASP A 120 19.58 0.54 0.93
C ASP A 120 21.11 0.60 0.89
N LEU A 121 21.79 -0.49 1.25
CA LEU A 121 23.24 -0.50 1.29
C LEU A 121 23.86 -0.55 -0.11
N THR A 122 24.75 0.41 -0.34
CA THR A 122 25.60 0.44 -1.53
C THR A 122 26.50 -0.80 -1.61
N LEU A 123 26.89 -1.19 -2.83
CA LEU A 123 27.79 -2.32 -3.07
C LEU A 123 29.10 -2.21 -2.27
N GLN A 124 29.61 -0.98 -2.09
CA GLN A 124 30.82 -0.72 -1.32
C GLN A 124 30.62 -0.98 0.18
N ALA A 125 29.54 -0.46 0.76
CA ALA A 125 29.22 -0.69 2.17
C ALA A 125 28.99 -2.18 2.45
N ARG A 126 28.25 -2.85 1.57
CA ARG A 126 27.98 -4.29 1.64
C ARG A 126 29.24 -5.14 1.53
N SER A 127 30.18 -4.77 0.65
CA SER A 127 31.47 -5.47 0.52
C SER A 127 32.31 -5.42 1.79
N ARG A 128 32.25 -4.29 2.52
CA ARG A 128 32.95 -4.13 3.80
C ARG A 128 32.30 -4.96 4.90
N GLN A 129 30.97 -4.94 5.01
CA GLN A 129 30.25 -5.69 6.05
C GLN A 129 30.34 -7.20 5.88
N LEU A 130 30.26 -7.69 4.64
CA LEU A 130 30.38 -9.13 4.35
C LEU A 130 31.84 -9.61 4.31
N ALA A 131 32.83 -8.72 4.46
CA ALA A 131 34.25 -9.01 4.28
C ALA A 131 34.57 -9.71 2.93
N VAL A 132 33.82 -9.38 1.87
CA VAL A 132 34.00 -9.92 0.52
C VAL A 132 34.51 -8.83 -0.41
N ASN A 133 35.50 -9.14 -1.24
CA ASN A 133 35.98 -8.19 -2.25
C ASN A 133 34.83 -7.72 -3.16
N ARG A 134 34.74 -6.41 -3.42
CA ARG A 134 33.70 -5.78 -4.24
C ARG A 134 33.47 -6.46 -5.60
N LYS A 135 34.54 -6.86 -6.31
CA LYS A 135 34.41 -7.56 -7.60
C LYS A 135 33.77 -8.95 -7.43
N THR A 136 34.20 -9.68 -6.40
CA THR A 136 33.65 -11.00 -6.06
C THR A 136 32.19 -10.90 -5.63
N LEU A 137 31.84 -9.90 -4.83
CA LEU A 137 30.46 -9.65 -4.41
C LEU A 137 29.56 -9.34 -5.61
N ARG A 138 30.01 -8.47 -6.52
CA ARG A 138 29.27 -8.18 -7.77
C ARG A 138 29.00 -9.44 -8.58
N ARG A 139 30.04 -10.26 -8.82
CA ARG A 139 29.89 -11.54 -9.55
C ARG A 139 28.88 -12.46 -8.88
N ARG A 140 28.89 -12.55 -7.55
CA ARG A 140 27.96 -13.38 -6.77
C ARG A 140 26.52 -12.85 -6.83
N LEU A 141 26.32 -11.53 -6.81
CA LEU A 141 24.99 -10.91 -7.02
C LEU A 141 24.48 -11.15 -8.44
N ASP A 142 25.35 -11.04 -9.45
CA ASP A 142 24.98 -11.36 -10.84
C ASP A 142 24.60 -12.84 -10.99
N MET A 143 25.25 -13.75 -10.26
CA MET A 143 24.87 -15.16 -10.21
C MET A 143 23.49 -15.34 -9.55
N ILE A 144 23.25 -14.71 -8.40
CA ILE A 144 21.95 -14.74 -7.71
C ILE A 144 20.82 -14.27 -8.64
N GLY A 145 21.03 -13.16 -9.37
CA GLY A 145 20.05 -12.63 -10.33
C GLY A 145 19.72 -13.57 -11.50
N ARG A 146 20.55 -14.59 -11.77
CA ARG A 146 20.25 -15.64 -12.75
C ARG A 146 19.38 -16.77 -12.21
N TYR A 147 19.38 -16.98 -10.88
CA TYR A 147 18.55 -17.99 -10.22
C TYR A 147 17.14 -17.47 -9.89
N ILE A 148 16.95 -16.15 -9.82
CA ILE A 148 15.67 -15.52 -9.43
C ILE A 148 14.82 -15.09 -10.66
N LYS A 149 15.38 -15.18 -11.87
CA LYS A 149 14.64 -14.93 -13.13
C LYS A 149 13.78 -16.12 -13.52
#